data_AF-A0A969UHK7-F1
#
_entry.id   AF-A0A969UHK7-F1
#
_cell.length_a   1.000
_cell.length_b   1.000
_cell.length_c   1.000
_cell.angle_alpha   90.00
_cell.angle_beta   90.00
_cell.angle_gamma   90.00
#
_symmetry.space_group_name_H-M   'P 1'
#
loop_
_entity.id
_entity.type
_entity.pdbx_description
1 polymer ?
#
loop_
_entity_poly.entity_id
_entity_poly.type
_entity_poly.pdbx_seq_one_letter_code
_entity_poly.pdbx_strand_id
1 'polypeptide(L)'
;MSVNLATMLREGTKKSHTMAENVGFVKCFLKGVVEKKSYRKLVTSLYFVYSAMEEEMERLKDHPVLSKIYFSELNRKQSLEQDLHFYYGANWREEAKNTKAGKAYVARIREIAQTEPELLVAHCYTRYLGDLSGGQILKKIAQKAMNLNDGEGTAFYEFKDISDEKAFKAKYRAAMDELPIDQATAEKIVDEANAAFGKNMELFQELEGNLVKAIGVMLFNTLTRRRTRGSTELVTAE
;
A
#
# COMPACT_ATOMS: atom_id res chain seq x y z
N MET A 1 5.65 -28.02 19.27
CA MET A 1 6.47 -26.81 19.46
C MET A 1 5.76 -25.69 18.73
N SER A 2 5.62 -24.51 19.32
CA SER A 2 5.09 -23.34 18.61
C SER A 2 6.07 -22.91 17.53
N VAL A 3 5.55 -22.53 16.36
CA VAL A 3 6.36 -22.05 15.23
C VAL A 3 6.63 -20.57 15.42
N ASN A 4 7.88 -20.14 15.22
CA ASN A 4 8.25 -18.72 15.28
C ASN A 4 7.91 -18.01 13.96
N LEU A 5 6.61 -17.96 13.65
CA LEU A 5 6.08 -17.47 12.39
C LEU A 5 6.46 -16.01 12.13
N ALA A 6 6.48 -15.16 13.15
CA ALA A 6 6.83 -13.75 13.00
C ALA A 6 8.27 -13.58 12.48
N THR A 7 9.21 -14.38 12.98
CA THR A 7 10.60 -14.38 12.51
C THR A 7 10.71 -14.99 11.12
N MET A 8 10.01 -16.11 10.86
CA MET A 8 9.99 -16.75 9.54
C MET A 8 9.48 -15.80 8.46
N LEU A 9 8.39 -15.09 8.72
CA LEU A 9 7.85 -14.08 7.79
C LEU A 9 8.84 -12.95 7.57
N ARG A 10 9.44 -12.40 8.62
CA ARG A 10 10.41 -11.30 8.53
C ARG A 10 11.61 -11.67 7.65
N GLU A 11 12.25 -12.81 7.94
CA GLU A 11 13.45 -13.22 7.20
C GLU A 11 13.10 -13.76 5.81
N GLY A 12 12.04 -14.57 5.71
CA GLY A 12 11.59 -15.19 4.46
C GLY A 12 11.05 -14.20 3.42
N THR A 13 10.58 -13.02 3.83
CA THR A 13 10.09 -11.98 2.91
C THR A 13 11.06 -10.83 2.69
N LYS A 14 12.24 -10.85 3.33
CA LYS A 14 13.21 -9.74 3.28
C LYS A 14 13.62 -9.35 1.86
N LYS A 15 13.84 -10.33 0.98
CA LYS A 15 14.17 -10.08 -0.43
C LYS A 15 13.01 -9.42 -1.18
N SER A 16 11.79 -9.92 -0.99
CA SER A 16 10.59 -9.40 -1.62
C SER A 16 10.25 -7.98 -1.16
N HIS A 17 10.48 -7.67 0.13
CA HIS A 17 10.42 -6.31 0.65
C HIS A 17 11.39 -5.37 -0.08
N THR A 18 12.67 -5.76 -0.18
CA THR A 18 13.68 -5.00 -0.93
C THR A 18 13.28 -4.82 -2.40
N MET A 19 12.71 -5.84 -3.04
CA MET A 19 12.24 -5.73 -4.42
C MET A 19 11.08 -4.73 -4.56
N ALA A 20 10.14 -4.73 -3.61
CA ALA A 20 9.01 -3.79 -3.59
C ALA A 20 9.47 -2.34 -3.46
N GLU A 21 10.44 -2.05 -2.58
CA GLU A 21 11.08 -0.73 -2.48
C GLU A 21 11.79 -0.32 -3.77
N ASN A 22 12.20 -1.30 -4.57
CA ASN A 22 12.95 -1.08 -5.79
C ASN A 22 12.09 -0.92 -7.06
N VAL A 23 10.77 -1.06 -6.98
CA VAL A 23 9.85 -0.75 -8.09
C VAL A 23 9.94 0.74 -8.42
N GLY A 24 9.91 1.09 -9.72
CA GLY A 24 10.15 2.45 -10.19
C GLY A 24 9.20 3.47 -9.59
N PHE A 25 7.91 3.11 -9.47
CA PHE A 25 6.91 3.93 -8.77
C PHE A 25 7.31 4.22 -7.31
N VAL A 26 7.70 3.19 -6.55
CA VAL A 26 8.06 3.31 -5.13
C VAL A 26 9.38 4.07 -4.96
N LYS A 27 10.39 3.82 -5.80
CA LYS A 27 11.64 4.59 -5.83
C LYS A 27 11.39 6.09 -6.03
N CYS A 28 10.53 6.44 -6.99
CA CYS A 28 10.17 7.83 -7.26
C CYS A 28 9.42 8.43 -6.06
N PHE A 29 8.48 7.67 -5.50
CA PHE A 29 7.74 8.06 -4.31
C PHE A 29 8.69 8.39 -3.16
N LEU A 30 9.61 7.47 -2.81
CA LEU A 30 10.59 7.65 -1.73
C LEU A 30 11.53 8.85 -1.95
N LYS A 31 11.74 9.25 -3.20
CA LYS A 31 12.49 10.47 -3.57
C LYS A 31 11.64 11.76 -3.57
N GLY A 32 10.38 11.69 -3.14
CA GLY A 32 9.47 12.83 -3.08
C GLY A 32 8.77 13.15 -4.41
N VAL A 33 8.86 12.28 -5.41
CA VAL A 33 8.20 12.46 -6.70
C VAL A 33 6.87 11.71 -6.66
N VAL A 34 5.82 12.40 -6.23
CA VAL A 34 4.46 11.85 -6.10
C VAL A 34 3.49 12.69 -6.92
N GLU A 35 2.78 12.05 -7.85
CA GLU A 35 1.77 12.72 -8.67
C GLU A 35 0.36 12.31 -8.23
N LYS A 36 -0.51 13.31 -8.01
CA LYS A 36 -1.83 13.14 -7.39
C LYS A 36 -2.74 12.15 -8.12
N LYS A 37 -2.79 12.16 -9.47
CA LYS A 37 -3.64 11.24 -10.25
C LYS A 37 -3.15 9.79 -10.19
N SER A 38 -1.84 9.59 -10.13
CA SER A 38 -1.22 8.28 -9.99
C SER A 38 -1.40 7.76 -8.55
N TYR A 39 -1.24 8.64 -7.56
CA TYR A 39 -1.47 8.32 -6.16
C TYR A 39 -2.92 7.92 -5.87
N ARG A 40 -3.92 8.68 -6.35
CA ARG A 40 -5.33 8.30 -6.11
C ARG A 40 -5.73 6.95 -6.73
N LYS A 41 -5.05 6.52 -7.81
CA LYS A 41 -5.23 5.18 -8.37
C LYS A 41 -4.63 4.11 -7.47
N LEU A 42 -3.49 4.38 -6.82
CA LEU A 42 -2.98 3.50 -5.76
C LEU A 42 -4.01 3.36 -4.62
N VAL A 43 -4.51 4.48 -4.11
CA VAL A 43 -5.55 4.50 -3.05
C VAL A 43 -6.78 3.70 -3.48
N THR A 44 -7.19 3.82 -4.74
CA THR A 44 -8.29 3.02 -5.33
C THR A 44 -8.00 1.52 -5.27
N SER A 45 -6.83 1.08 -5.74
CA SER A 45 -6.48 -0.34 -5.70
C SER A 45 -6.39 -0.86 -4.27
N LEU A 46 -5.83 -0.07 -3.34
CA LEU A 46 -5.79 -0.42 -1.93
C LEU A 46 -7.20 -0.56 -1.35
N TYR A 47 -8.12 0.38 -1.61
CA TYR A 47 -9.50 0.30 -1.14
C TYR A 47 -10.16 -1.05 -1.46
N PHE A 48 -10.01 -1.53 -2.70
CA PHE A 48 -10.57 -2.83 -3.08
C PHE A 48 -9.87 -4.01 -2.40
N VAL A 49 -8.53 -3.96 -2.28
CA VAL A 49 -7.75 -5.01 -1.60
C VAL A 49 -8.11 -5.10 -0.13
N TYR A 50 -8.09 -3.99 0.60
CA TYR A 50 -8.45 -3.95 2.03
C TYR A 50 -9.92 -4.30 2.24
N SER A 51 -10.84 -3.81 1.39
CA SER A 51 -12.25 -4.21 1.49
C SER A 51 -12.40 -5.73 1.39
N ALA A 52 -11.69 -6.39 0.48
CA ALA A 52 -11.73 -7.83 0.36
C ALA A 52 -11.11 -8.54 1.58
N MET A 53 -9.93 -8.09 2.04
CA MET A 53 -9.28 -8.67 3.22
C MET A 53 -10.16 -8.54 4.46
N GLU A 54 -10.70 -7.35 4.72
CA GLU A 54 -11.48 -7.06 5.93
C GLU A 54 -12.83 -7.78 5.93
N GLU A 55 -13.49 -7.88 4.77
CA GLU A 55 -14.73 -8.66 4.64
C GLU A 55 -14.49 -10.16 4.88
N GLU A 56 -13.40 -10.73 4.37
CA GLU A 56 -13.06 -12.13 4.62
C GLU A 56 -12.61 -12.38 6.06
N MET A 57 -11.85 -11.46 6.66
CA MET A 57 -11.45 -11.57 8.06
C MET A 57 -12.65 -11.46 9.01
N GLU A 58 -13.62 -10.59 8.73
CA GLU A 58 -14.87 -10.52 9.50
C GLU A 58 -15.72 -11.79 9.31
N ARG A 59 -15.83 -12.31 8.08
CA ARG A 59 -16.55 -13.57 7.80
C ARG A 59 -15.93 -14.76 8.54
N LEU A 60 -14.61 -14.77 8.67
CA LEU A 60 -13.84 -15.85 9.28
C LEU A 60 -13.37 -15.52 10.70
N LYS A 61 -14.01 -14.56 11.38
CA LYS A 61 -13.58 -14.09 12.72
C LYS A 61 -13.57 -15.16 13.81
N ASP A 62 -14.33 -16.23 13.63
CA ASP A 62 -14.39 -17.38 14.55
C ASP A 62 -13.46 -18.53 14.12
N HIS A 63 -12.71 -18.39 13.03
CA HIS A 63 -11.77 -19.40 12.56
C HIS A 63 -10.64 -19.61 13.59
N PRO A 64 -10.23 -20.85 13.91
CA PRO A 64 -9.26 -21.13 14.97
C PRO A 64 -7.92 -20.39 14.86
N VAL A 65 -7.47 -20.15 13.62
CA VAL A 65 -6.23 -19.41 13.32
C VAL A 65 -6.49 -17.90 13.19
N LEU A 66 -7.48 -17.49 12.40
CA LEU A 66 -7.65 -16.07 12.01
C LEU A 66 -8.21 -15.22 13.15
N SER A 67 -9.03 -15.81 14.03
CA SER A 67 -9.54 -15.15 15.24
C SER A 67 -8.42 -14.56 16.11
N LYS A 68 -7.22 -15.14 16.07
CA LYS A 68 -6.06 -14.72 16.88
C LYS A 68 -5.36 -13.47 16.34
N ILE A 69 -5.52 -13.19 15.05
CA ILE A 69 -4.88 -12.05 14.37
C ILE A 69 -5.90 -11.05 13.80
N TYR A 70 -7.18 -11.23 14.08
CA TYR A 70 -8.21 -10.28 13.69
C TYR A 70 -8.26 -9.10 14.66
N PHE A 71 -7.62 -8.00 14.27
CA PHE A 71 -7.63 -6.75 15.03
C PHE A 71 -8.35 -5.66 14.22
N SER A 72 -9.61 -5.37 14.57
CA SER A 72 -10.44 -4.40 13.85
C SER A 72 -9.86 -2.97 13.86
N GLU A 73 -9.00 -2.64 14.82
CA GLU A 73 -8.24 -1.38 14.92
C GLU A 73 -7.28 -1.19 13.72
N LEU A 74 -6.99 -2.28 12.98
CA LEU A 74 -6.23 -2.27 11.74
C LEU A 74 -7.08 -2.09 10.47
N ASN A 75 -8.40 -1.99 10.56
CA ASN A 75 -9.23 -1.86 9.36
C ASN A 75 -9.01 -0.51 8.66
N ARG A 76 -8.70 -0.57 7.36
CA ARG A 76 -8.36 0.54 6.47
C ARG A 76 -9.44 0.88 5.48
N LYS A 77 -10.48 0.06 5.30
CA LYS A 77 -11.58 0.37 4.38
C LYS A 77 -12.14 1.77 4.62
N GLN A 78 -12.52 2.10 5.85
CA GLN A 78 -13.13 3.41 6.17
C GLN A 78 -12.16 4.59 5.95
N SER A 79 -10.88 4.45 6.27
CA SER A 79 -9.90 5.52 6.04
C SER A 79 -9.58 5.69 4.55
N LEU A 80 -9.60 4.60 3.78
CA LEU A 80 -9.48 4.65 2.32
C LEU A 80 -10.71 5.29 1.66
N GLU A 81 -11.92 5.09 2.19
CA GLU A 81 -13.12 5.81 1.72
C GLU A 81 -13.00 7.33 1.92
N GLN A 82 -12.42 7.77 3.05
CA GLN A 82 -12.14 9.19 3.31
C GLN A 82 -11.15 9.76 2.28
N ASP A 83 -10.06 9.04 2.04
CA ASP A 83 -9.07 9.46 1.04
C ASP A 83 -9.66 9.47 -0.37
N LEU A 84 -10.46 8.47 -0.74
CA LEU A 84 -11.13 8.44 -2.05
C LEU A 84 -12.10 9.60 -2.23
N HIS A 85 -12.88 9.94 -1.19
CA HIS A 85 -13.73 11.13 -1.20
C HIS A 85 -12.90 12.40 -1.40
N PHE A 86 -11.73 12.52 -0.76
CA PHE A 86 -10.82 13.66 -0.99
C PHE A 86 -10.28 13.72 -2.43
N TYR A 87 -9.91 12.59 -3.03
CA TYR A 87 -9.24 12.56 -4.34
C TYR A 87 -10.19 12.57 -5.55
N TYR A 88 -11.43 12.12 -5.38
CA TYR A 88 -12.44 12.00 -6.45
C TYR A 88 -13.70 12.84 -6.17
N GLY A 89 -13.92 13.31 -4.94
CA GLY A 89 -15.14 14.01 -4.54
C GLY A 89 -16.27 13.07 -4.13
N ALA A 90 -17.49 13.61 -4.02
CA ALA A 90 -18.66 12.87 -3.54
C ALA A 90 -19.00 11.62 -4.39
N ASN A 91 -18.71 11.65 -5.69
CA ASN A 91 -18.98 10.58 -6.65
C ASN A 91 -17.81 9.57 -6.78
N TRP A 92 -16.99 9.45 -5.73
CA TRP A 92 -15.82 8.57 -5.80
C TRP A 92 -16.19 7.11 -6.04
N ARG A 93 -17.36 6.64 -5.60
CA ARG A 93 -17.79 5.24 -5.79
C ARG A 93 -18.02 4.92 -7.26
N GLU A 94 -18.50 5.89 -8.04
CA GLU A 94 -18.71 5.76 -9.47
C GLU A 94 -17.40 5.87 -10.25
N GLU A 95 -16.44 6.68 -9.80
CA GLU A 95 -15.18 6.94 -10.51
C GLU A 95 -14.02 6.01 -10.15
N ALA A 96 -13.94 5.56 -8.90
CA ALA A 96 -12.85 4.71 -8.40
C ALA A 96 -13.02 3.28 -8.92
N LYS A 97 -12.44 2.99 -10.09
CA LYS A 97 -12.48 1.68 -10.72
C LYS A 97 -11.23 0.86 -10.40
N ASN A 98 -11.45 -0.39 -10.00
CA ASN A 98 -10.38 -1.34 -9.74
C ASN A 98 -9.58 -1.64 -11.02
N THR A 99 -8.25 -1.71 -10.90
CA THR A 99 -7.33 -2.00 -12.00
C THR A 99 -7.25 -3.50 -12.28
N LYS A 100 -6.49 -3.92 -13.30
CA LYS A 100 -6.34 -5.35 -13.62
C LYS A 100 -5.56 -6.06 -12.50
N ALA A 101 -4.44 -5.50 -12.05
CA ALA A 101 -3.68 -6.05 -10.93
C ALA A 101 -4.48 -6.01 -9.62
N GLY A 102 -5.24 -4.94 -9.36
CA GLY A 102 -6.10 -4.86 -8.18
C GLY A 102 -7.22 -5.90 -8.17
N LYS A 103 -7.84 -6.19 -9.33
CA LYS A 103 -8.79 -7.31 -9.45
C LYS A 103 -8.13 -8.66 -9.23
N ALA A 104 -6.93 -8.88 -9.77
CA ALA A 104 -6.19 -10.13 -9.57
C ALA A 104 -5.80 -10.34 -8.11
N TYR A 105 -5.44 -9.27 -7.39
CA TYR A 105 -5.15 -9.33 -5.96
C TYR A 105 -6.43 -9.66 -5.17
N VAL A 106 -7.52 -8.93 -5.39
CA VAL A 106 -8.81 -9.24 -4.74
C VAL A 106 -9.23 -10.68 -5.01
N ALA A 107 -9.09 -11.17 -6.24
CA ALA A 107 -9.40 -12.56 -6.58
C ALA A 107 -8.58 -13.56 -5.76
N ARG A 108 -7.27 -13.34 -5.60
CA ARG A 108 -6.41 -14.20 -4.77
C ARG A 108 -6.86 -14.24 -3.31
N ILE A 109 -7.19 -13.08 -2.73
CA ILE A 109 -7.69 -12.98 -1.35
C ILE A 109 -8.98 -13.80 -1.18
N ARG A 110 -9.92 -13.67 -2.11
CA ARG A 110 -11.19 -14.40 -2.06
C ARG A 110 -11.02 -15.90 -2.28
N GLU A 111 -10.11 -16.30 -3.17
CA GLU A 111 -9.76 -17.69 -3.43
C GLU A 111 -9.24 -18.36 -2.16
N ILE A 112 -8.17 -17.84 -1.55
CA ILE A 112 -7.58 -18.46 -0.35
C ILE A 112 -8.52 -18.42 0.84
N ALA A 113 -9.36 -17.38 0.98
CA ALA A 113 -10.36 -17.32 2.04
C ALA A 113 -11.40 -18.46 1.96
N GLN A 114 -11.56 -19.08 0.78
CA GLN A 114 -12.43 -20.24 0.58
C GLN A 114 -11.68 -21.56 0.68
N THR A 115 -10.44 -21.63 0.19
CA THR A 115 -9.71 -22.90 0.04
C THR A 115 -8.70 -23.18 1.14
N GLU A 116 -7.97 -22.16 1.60
CA GLU A 116 -6.86 -22.26 2.56
C GLU A 116 -6.84 -20.96 3.43
N PRO A 117 -7.87 -20.73 4.28
CA PRO A 117 -8.11 -19.45 4.94
C PRO A 117 -6.96 -18.97 5.83
N GLU A 118 -6.19 -19.88 6.42
CA GLU A 118 -4.97 -19.59 7.18
C GLU A 118 -3.93 -18.78 6.39
N LEU A 119 -3.93 -18.85 5.06
CA LEU A 119 -3.05 -18.05 4.22
C LEU A 119 -3.40 -16.55 4.22
N LEU A 120 -4.59 -16.15 4.70
CA LEU A 120 -4.91 -14.73 4.92
C LEU A 120 -3.96 -14.06 5.94
N VAL A 121 -3.34 -14.84 6.83
CA VAL A 121 -2.28 -14.36 7.74
C VAL A 121 -1.17 -13.66 6.94
N ALA A 122 -0.80 -14.21 5.79
CA ALA A 122 0.26 -13.68 4.93
C ALA A 122 -0.06 -12.28 4.39
N HIS A 123 -1.30 -12.06 3.95
CA HIS A 123 -1.75 -10.76 3.46
C HIS A 123 -1.89 -9.74 4.58
N CYS A 124 -2.46 -10.14 5.72
CA CYS A 124 -2.57 -9.29 6.91
C CYS A 124 -1.18 -8.85 7.39
N TYR A 125 -0.22 -9.77 7.46
CA TYR A 125 1.19 -9.47 7.75
C TYR A 125 1.77 -8.46 6.76
N THR A 126 1.68 -8.76 5.45
CA THR A 126 2.31 -7.98 4.39
C THR A 126 1.78 -6.56 4.32
N ARG A 127 0.48 -6.38 4.55
CA ARG A 127 -0.19 -5.08 4.49
C ARG A 127 -0.07 -4.33 5.82
N TYR A 128 -0.68 -4.82 6.90
CA TYR A 128 -0.83 -4.05 8.14
C TYR A 128 0.50 -3.76 8.84
N LEU A 129 1.45 -4.71 8.91
CA LEU A 129 2.76 -4.41 9.51
C LEU A 129 3.60 -3.48 8.63
N GLY A 130 3.41 -3.52 7.30
CA GLY A 130 3.99 -2.57 6.37
C GLY A 130 3.47 -1.15 6.63
N ASP A 131 2.16 -1.00 6.77
CA ASP A 131 1.50 0.27 7.04
C ASP A 131 1.94 0.87 8.40
N LEU A 132 1.99 0.06 9.46
CA LEU A 132 2.49 0.46 10.80
C LEU A 132 4.00 0.70 10.86
N SER A 133 4.75 0.47 9.79
CA SER A 133 6.21 0.62 9.77
C SER A 133 6.65 1.66 8.75
N GLY A 134 6.56 1.34 7.46
CA GLY A 134 6.93 2.26 6.38
C GLY A 134 5.85 3.30 6.09
N GLY A 135 4.59 3.02 6.41
CA GLY A 135 3.46 3.91 6.12
C GLY A 135 3.60 5.30 6.71
N GLN A 136 4.14 5.45 7.92
CA GLN A 136 4.36 6.77 8.53
C GLN A 136 5.39 7.62 7.78
N ILE A 137 6.38 7.00 7.14
CA ILE A 137 7.34 7.69 6.27
C ILE A 137 6.64 8.08 4.97
N LEU A 138 5.87 7.17 4.38
CA LEU A 138 5.13 7.42 3.14
C LEU A 138 4.09 8.53 3.31
N LYS A 139 3.41 8.60 4.45
CA LYS A 139 2.49 9.68 4.82
C LYS A 139 3.16 11.05 4.69
N LYS A 140 4.30 11.24 5.37
CA LYS A 140 5.04 12.52 5.36
C LYS A 140 5.49 12.92 3.96
N ILE A 141 5.94 11.94 3.18
CA ILE A 141 6.32 12.15 1.78
C ILE A 141 5.10 12.57 0.95
N ALA A 142 3.96 11.88 1.07
CA ALA A 142 2.74 12.19 0.33
C ALA A 142 2.26 13.62 0.64
N GLN A 143 2.17 13.98 1.92
CA GLN A 143 1.77 15.32 2.37
C GLN A 143 2.66 16.40 1.77
N LYS A 144 3.99 16.22 1.86
CA LYS A 144 4.96 17.19 1.33
C LYS A 144 4.93 17.28 -0.19
N ALA A 145 4.97 16.15 -0.88
CA ALA A 145 5.09 16.10 -2.34
C ALA A 145 3.84 16.61 -3.06
N MET A 146 2.66 16.38 -2.49
CA MET A 146 1.37 16.82 -3.05
C MET A 146 0.82 18.09 -2.41
N ASN A 147 1.56 18.71 -1.47
CA ASN A 147 1.17 19.90 -0.72
C ASN A 147 -0.22 19.77 -0.09
N LEU A 148 -0.41 18.68 0.67
CA LEU A 148 -1.67 18.39 1.36
C LEU A 148 -1.72 19.10 2.71
N ASN A 149 -2.92 19.54 3.11
CA ASN A 149 -3.16 20.03 4.46
C ASN A 149 -3.15 18.88 5.48
N ASP A 150 -2.97 19.22 6.75
CA ASP A 150 -3.06 18.24 7.83
C ASP A 150 -4.45 17.61 7.89
N GLY A 151 -4.49 16.27 7.99
CA GLY A 151 -5.72 15.48 8.06
C GLY A 151 -6.42 15.21 6.72
N GLU A 152 -5.89 15.69 5.59
CA GLU A 152 -6.50 15.47 4.27
C GLU A 152 -5.67 14.53 3.38
N GLY A 153 -6.35 13.60 2.69
CA GLY A 153 -5.78 12.76 1.63
C GLY A 153 -4.73 11.73 2.05
N THR A 154 -4.54 11.52 3.35
CA THR A 154 -3.60 10.53 3.91
C THR A 154 -4.18 9.77 5.11
N ALA A 155 -5.50 9.74 5.25
CA ALA A 155 -6.20 9.06 6.33
C ALA A 155 -5.86 7.55 6.38
N PHE A 156 -5.53 6.94 5.23
CA PHE A 156 -5.07 5.56 5.15
C PHE A 156 -3.93 5.22 6.12
N TYR A 157 -3.00 6.15 6.37
CA TYR A 157 -1.86 5.93 7.25
C TYR A 157 -2.15 6.27 8.73
N GLU A 158 -3.38 6.61 9.08
CA GLU A 158 -3.78 7.03 10.42
C GLU A 158 -4.52 5.92 11.16
N PHE A 159 -3.91 5.42 12.24
CA PHE A 159 -4.46 4.36 13.08
C PHE A 159 -5.02 4.96 14.36
N LYS A 160 -6.24 5.53 14.29
CA LYS A 160 -6.84 6.30 15.40
C LYS A 160 -7.00 5.51 16.70
N ASP A 161 -7.24 4.20 16.58
CA ASP A 161 -7.46 3.31 17.71
C ASP A 161 -6.17 2.65 18.22
N ILE A 162 -5.00 3.04 17.68
CA ILE A 162 -3.69 2.52 18.10
C ILE A 162 -2.82 3.66 18.60
N SER A 163 -2.77 3.84 19.92
CA SER A 163 -2.00 4.91 20.56
C SER A 163 -0.48 4.65 20.60
N ASP A 164 -0.06 3.37 20.67
CA ASP A 164 1.34 2.97 20.64
C ASP A 164 1.57 1.91 19.55
N GLU A 165 1.97 2.37 18.36
CA GLU A 165 2.26 1.50 17.22
C GLU A 165 3.40 0.51 17.50
N LYS A 166 4.37 0.85 18.35
CA LYS A 166 5.50 -0.02 18.68
C LYS A 166 5.02 -1.20 19.54
N ALA A 167 4.27 -0.90 20.59
CA ALA A 167 3.67 -1.92 21.44
C ALA A 167 2.69 -2.80 20.65
N PHE A 168 1.88 -2.19 19.77
CA PHE A 168 0.95 -2.94 18.94
C PHE A 168 1.67 -3.89 17.97
N LYS A 169 2.75 -3.45 17.32
CA LYS A 169 3.57 -4.34 16.48
C LYS A 169 4.21 -5.49 17.27
N ALA A 170 4.54 -5.30 18.54
CA ALA A 170 5.02 -6.38 19.40
C ALA A 170 3.89 -7.38 19.72
N LYS A 171 2.71 -6.88 20.12
CA LYS A 171 1.50 -7.69 20.33
C LYS A 171 1.13 -8.51 19.09
N TYR A 172 1.13 -7.90 17.91
CA TYR A 172 0.79 -8.57 16.66
C TYR A 172 1.77 -9.70 16.31
N ARG A 173 3.08 -9.49 16.54
CA ARG A 173 4.09 -10.54 16.34
C ARG A 173 3.91 -11.70 17.32
N ALA A 174 3.67 -11.41 18.60
CA ALA A 174 3.39 -12.44 19.59
C ALA A 174 2.14 -13.26 19.21
N ALA A 175 1.07 -12.61 18.75
CA ALA A 175 -0.13 -13.30 18.27
C ALA A 175 0.14 -14.21 17.06
N MET A 176 1.05 -13.84 16.15
CA MET A 176 1.46 -14.71 15.05
C MET A 176 2.26 -15.93 15.54
N ASP A 177 3.12 -15.78 16.53
CA ASP A 177 3.93 -16.88 17.10
C ASP A 177 3.08 -17.85 17.94
N GLU A 178 1.88 -17.44 18.36
CA GLU A 178 0.91 -18.25 19.11
C GLU A 178 -0.14 -18.94 18.23
N LEU A 179 -0.08 -18.78 16.90
CA LEU A 179 -1.05 -19.40 16.00
C LEU A 179 -1.01 -20.94 16.11
N PRO A 180 -2.17 -21.62 16.15
CA PRO A 180 -2.25 -23.08 16.25
C PRO A 180 -2.00 -23.74 14.88
N ILE A 181 -0.80 -23.56 14.34
CA ILE A 181 -0.38 -24.07 13.02
C ILE A 181 0.88 -24.95 13.15
N ASP A 182 1.06 -25.85 12.18
CA ASP A 182 2.29 -26.63 12.06
C ASP A 182 3.33 -25.91 11.18
N GLN A 183 4.54 -26.51 11.11
CA GLN A 183 5.66 -25.97 10.35
C GLN A 183 5.35 -25.89 8.85
N ALA A 184 4.66 -26.88 8.28
CA ALA A 184 4.32 -26.90 6.86
C ALA A 184 3.35 -25.76 6.50
N THR A 185 2.36 -25.49 7.36
CA THR A 185 1.44 -24.37 7.20
C THR A 185 2.17 -23.04 7.32
N ALA A 186 3.10 -22.91 8.27
CA ALA A 186 3.91 -21.70 8.40
C ALA A 186 4.76 -21.42 7.15
N GLU A 187 5.34 -22.44 6.52
CA GLU A 187 6.07 -22.32 5.26
C GLU A 187 5.16 -21.84 4.13
N LYS A 188 3.96 -22.41 3.98
CA LYS A 188 2.96 -21.91 3.01
C LYS A 188 2.57 -20.46 3.26
N ILE A 189 2.44 -20.04 4.52
CA ILE A 189 2.15 -18.63 4.88
C ILE A 189 3.31 -17.72 4.45
N VAL A 190 4.57 -18.15 4.60
CA VAL A 190 5.73 -17.38 4.11
C VAL A 190 5.76 -17.29 2.59
N ASP A 191 5.44 -18.38 1.89
CA ASP A 191 5.35 -18.40 0.43
C ASP A 191 4.23 -17.48 -0.07
N GLU A 192 3.05 -17.53 0.55
CA GLU A 192 1.95 -16.61 0.22
C GLU A 192 2.31 -15.17 0.55
N ALA A 193 3.11 -14.90 1.59
CA ALA A 193 3.55 -13.55 1.90
C ALA A 193 4.46 -13.00 0.79
N ASN A 194 5.34 -13.84 0.24
CA ASN A 194 6.12 -13.48 -0.94
C ASN A 194 5.23 -13.24 -2.18
N ALA A 195 4.19 -14.06 -2.38
CA ALA A 195 3.20 -13.83 -3.44
C ALA A 195 2.43 -12.52 -3.24
N ALA A 196 2.07 -12.18 -1.99
CA ALA A 196 1.44 -10.92 -1.62
C ALA A 196 2.35 -9.72 -1.93
N PHE A 197 3.65 -9.79 -1.66
CA PHE A 197 4.62 -8.78 -2.12
C PHE A 197 4.62 -8.69 -3.66
N GLY A 198 4.60 -9.82 -4.37
CA GLY A 198 4.44 -9.87 -5.83
C GLY A 198 3.22 -9.09 -6.33
N LYS A 199 2.05 -9.36 -5.75
CA LYS A 199 0.80 -8.64 -6.07
C LYS A 199 0.91 -7.15 -5.79
N ASN A 200 1.54 -6.74 -4.70
CA ASN A 200 1.78 -5.33 -4.40
C ASN A 200 2.69 -4.67 -5.45
N MET A 201 3.73 -5.36 -5.91
CA MET A 201 4.60 -4.87 -6.98
C MET A 201 3.85 -4.69 -8.30
N GLU A 202 2.96 -5.63 -8.65
CA GLU A 202 2.09 -5.52 -9.84
C GLU A 202 1.20 -4.25 -9.76
N LEU A 203 0.63 -3.95 -8.58
CA LEU A 203 -0.12 -2.70 -8.37
C LEU A 203 0.72 -1.46 -8.66
N PHE A 204 1.96 -1.42 -8.15
CA PHE A 204 2.85 -0.29 -8.36
C PHE A 204 3.27 -0.14 -9.82
N GLN A 205 3.54 -1.25 -10.51
CA GLN A 205 3.93 -1.27 -11.93
C GLN A 205 2.84 -0.71 -12.85
N GLU A 206 1.56 -0.98 -12.58
CA GLU A 206 0.46 -0.39 -13.35
C GLU A 206 0.40 1.15 -13.27
N LEU A 207 1.02 1.75 -12.24
CA LEU A 207 1.04 3.19 -12.03
C LEU A 207 2.24 3.88 -12.70
N GLU A 208 3.29 3.12 -13.08
CA GLU A 208 4.54 3.68 -13.60
C GLU A 208 4.34 4.48 -14.90
N GLY A 209 3.52 3.97 -15.83
CA GLY A 209 3.28 4.67 -17.10
C GLY A 209 2.67 6.06 -16.91
N ASN A 210 1.77 6.22 -15.92
CA ASN A 210 1.17 7.52 -15.59
C ASN A 210 2.23 8.46 -14.99
N LEU A 211 3.07 7.94 -14.09
CA LEU A 211 4.11 8.70 -13.43
C LEU A 211 5.20 9.17 -14.39
N VAL A 212 5.68 8.29 -15.28
CA VAL A 212 6.68 8.64 -16.31
C VAL A 212 6.15 9.75 -17.22
N LYS A 213 4.89 9.65 -17.66
CA LYS A 213 4.25 10.70 -18.44
C LYS A 213 4.20 12.03 -17.67
N ALA A 214 3.83 12.00 -16.40
CA ALA A 214 3.76 13.21 -15.57
C ALA A 214 5.14 13.86 -15.36
N ILE A 215 6.17 13.07 -15.07
CA ILE A 215 7.55 13.54 -14.95
C ILE A 215 8.01 14.18 -16.26
N GLY A 216 7.73 13.54 -17.40
CA GLY A 216 8.06 14.08 -18.72
C GLY A 216 7.40 15.43 -18.99
N VAL A 217 6.12 15.59 -18.67
CA VAL A 217 5.39 16.88 -18.79
C VAL A 217 5.99 17.94 -17.87
N MET A 218 6.32 17.60 -16.62
CA MET A 218 6.95 18.53 -15.68
C MET A 218 8.33 18.99 -16.18
N LEU A 219 9.14 18.07 -16.69
CA LEU A 219 10.45 18.38 -17.26
C LEU A 219 10.33 19.27 -18.50
N PHE A 220 9.43 18.93 -19.43
CA PHE A 220 9.15 19.74 -20.63
C PHE A 220 8.73 21.16 -20.26
N ASN A 221 7.79 21.32 -19.33
CA ASN A 221 7.36 22.62 -18.86
C ASN A 221 8.51 23.40 -18.22
N THR A 222 9.37 22.74 -17.44
CA THR A 222 10.54 23.39 -16.82
C THR A 222 11.54 23.88 -17.87
N LEU A 223 11.80 23.08 -18.91
CA LEU A 223 12.72 23.42 -19.99
C LEU A 223 12.17 24.55 -20.88
N THR A 224 10.86 24.57 -21.15
CA THR A 224 10.22 25.56 -22.03
C THR A 224 9.84 26.88 -21.35
N ARG A 225 9.74 26.90 -20.01
CA ARG A 225 9.41 28.11 -19.24
C ARG A 225 10.55 29.12 -19.17
N ARG A 226 11.79 28.72 -19.48
CA ARG A 226 12.91 29.66 -19.63
C ARG A 226 12.72 30.46 -20.93
N ARG A 227 12.27 31.71 -20.82
CA ARG A 227 12.45 32.71 -21.88
C ARG A 227 13.96 32.91 -22.08
N THR A 228 14.49 32.37 -23.16
CA THR A 228 15.76 32.82 -23.71
C THR A 228 15.54 34.19 -24.35
N ARG A 229 16.35 35.18 -23.96
CA ARG A 229 16.45 36.46 -24.67
C ARG A 229 16.83 36.14 -26.13
N GLY A 230 16.07 36.64 -27.09
CA GLY A 230 16.25 36.27 -28.49
C GLY A 230 17.65 36.66 -28.99
N SER A 231 18.32 35.78 -29.75
CA SER A 231 19.67 36.04 -30.28
C SER A 231 19.75 37.25 -31.21
N THR A 232 18.62 37.83 -31.61
CA THR A 232 18.49 39.03 -32.45
C THR A 232 18.09 40.29 -31.67
N GLU A 233 17.86 40.21 -30.35
CA GLU A 233 17.50 41.37 -29.51
C GLU A 233 18.69 42.27 -29.12
N LEU A 234 19.85 42.08 -29.76
CA LEU A 234 21.04 42.93 -29.66
C LEU A 234 21.40 43.53 -31.02
N VAL A 235 20.45 44.20 -31.67
CA VAL A 235 20.77 45.16 -32.74
C VAL A 235 19.82 46.34 -32.59
N THR A 236 20.17 47.28 -31.72
CA THR A 236 19.78 48.71 -31.80
C THR A 236 20.43 49.43 -30.61
N ALA A 237 21.66 49.86 -30.83
CA ALA A 237 22.24 51.03 -30.17
C ALA A 237 23.06 51.75 -31.26
N GLU A 238 22.85 53.07 -31.31
CA GLU A 238 23.21 54.09 -32.31
C GLU A 238 24.58 53.96 -33.01
#